data_AF-C3N8J2-F1
#
_entry.id   AF-C3N8J2-F1
#
_cell.length_a   1.000
_cell.length_b   1.000
_cell.length_c   1.000
_cell.angle_alpha   90.00
_cell.angle_beta   90.00
_cell.angle_gamma   90.00
#
_symmetry.space_group_name_H-M   'P 1'
#
loop_
_entity.id
_entity.type
_entity.pdbx_description
1 polymer ?
#
loop_
_entity_poly.entity_id
_entity_poly.type
_entity_poly.pdbx_seq_one_letter_code
_entity_poly.pdbx_strand_id
1 'polypeptide(L)'
;MVVNNSLGTTHISLFNIFFRFKLKTYKTNYTMLMSVIEKFVKHIEKVYDNEEVRMLENLWMKKITNFPINLQVVEEEDGEKLHLFVLKGAEAILLHKSTSIFLYITNLTSVELETLRYITIKKKGEEADEDFVSLAYEYISFKNKAKIGIRQ
;
A
#
# COMPACT_ATOMS: atom_id res chain seq x y z
N MET A 1 -19.91 49.87 39.72
CA MET A 1 -21.08 49.40 38.93
C MET A 1 -20.54 48.91 37.61
N VAL A 2 -20.67 47.59 37.33
CA VAL A 2 -20.67 46.94 36.00
C VAL A 2 -19.36 47.02 35.18
N VAL A 3 -18.83 46.03 34.46
CA VAL A 3 -18.89 44.55 34.32
C VAL A 3 -17.80 44.26 33.27
N ASN A 4 -16.89 43.33 33.58
CA ASN A 4 -16.26 42.29 32.74
C ASN A 4 -15.67 42.49 31.33
N ASN A 5 -14.64 41.65 31.12
CA ASN A 5 -14.16 40.98 29.91
C ASN A 5 -13.24 41.80 28.98
N SER A 6 -12.11 41.26 28.49
CA SER A 6 -12.01 39.92 27.92
C SER A 6 -10.65 39.25 28.10
N LEU A 7 -10.73 37.91 28.14
CA LEU A 7 -9.64 36.97 28.09
C LEU A 7 -8.73 37.22 26.88
N GLY A 8 -7.53 37.73 27.15
CA GLY A 8 -6.40 37.61 26.23
C GLY A 8 -5.72 36.26 26.46
N THR A 9 -5.42 35.57 25.34
CA THR A 9 -4.38 34.53 25.21
C THR A 9 -4.71 33.08 25.58
N THR A 10 -5.67 32.44 24.89
CA THR A 10 -5.68 30.95 24.78
C THR A 10 -6.25 30.42 23.46
N HIS A 11 -6.03 31.10 22.32
CA HIS A 11 -6.49 30.59 21.01
C HIS A 11 -5.39 30.27 19.97
N ILE A 12 -4.10 30.30 20.34
CA ILE A 12 -2.99 30.10 19.38
C ILE A 12 -2.35 28.68 19.46
N SER A 13 -2.74 27.84 20.41
CA SER A 13 -2.09 26.53 20.59
C SER A 13 -2.65 25.43 19.67
N LEU A 14 -3.98 25.31 19.55
CA LEU A 14 -4.57 24.16 18.85
C LEU A 14 -4.44 24.23 17.33
N PHE A 15 -4.54 25.40 16.71
CA PHE A 15 -4.41 25.54 15.25
C PHE A 15 -2.99 25.19 14.77
N ASN A 16 -1.97 25.64 15.51
CA ASN A 16 -0.57 25.32 15.22
C ASN A 16 -0.22 23.86 15.49
N ILE A 17 -0.79 23.24 16.52
CA ILE A 17 -0.63 21.81 16.78
C ILE A 17 -1.30 21.01 15.67
N PHE A 18 -2.55 21.31 15.32
CA PHE A 18 -3.28 20.61 14.25
C PHE A 18 -2.56 20.73 12.91
N PHE A 19 -2.05 21.92 12.57
CA PHE A 19 -1.31 22.16 11.33
C PHE A 19 0.04 21.44 11.31
N ARG A 20 0.78 21.42 12.43
CA ARG A 20 2.02 20.63 12.57
C ARG A 20 1.76 19.13 12.51
N PHE A 21 0.69 18.63 13.11
CA PHE A 21 0.30 17.22 13.04
C PHE A 21 -0.07 16.82 11.62
N LYS A 22 -0.86 17.63 10.91
CA LYS A 22 -1.15 17.45 9.49
C LYS A 22 0.13 17.44 8.68
N LEU A 23 1.00 18.44 8.81
CA LEU A 23 2.26 18.50 8.06
C LEU A 23 3.20 17.33 8.36
N LYS A 24 3.27 16.87 9.61
CA LYS A 24 4.10 15.71 9.99
C LYS A 24 3.53 14.42 9.42
N THR A 25 2.22 14.21 9.48
CA THR A 25 1.56 13.06 8.82
C THR A 25 1.68 13.12 7.30
N TYR A 26 1.52 14.30 6.68
CA TYR A 26 1.76 14.47 5.25
C TYR A 26 3.21 14.16 4.89
N LYS A 27 4.20 14.65 5.64
CA LYS A 27 5.63 14.41 5.35
C LYS A 27 6.03 12.96 5.56
N THR A 28 5.57 12.32 6.65
CA THR A 28 5.81 10.88 6.91
C THR A 28 5.13 10.01 5.86
N ASN A 29 3.89 10.33 5.48
CA ASN A 29 3.19 9.63 4.41
C ASN A 29 3.89 9.85 3.07
N TYR A 30 4.41 11.05 2.77
CA TYR A 30 5.14 11.34 1.52
C TYR A 30 6.48 10.60 1.43
N THR A 31 7.23 10.51 2.53
CA THR A 31 8.50 9.76 2.56
C THR A 31 8.25 8.26 2.41
N MET A 32 7.21 7.74 3.06
CA MET A 32 6.76 6.36 2.85
C MET A 32 6.20 6.15 1.43
N LEU A 33 5.52 7.16 0.87
CA LEU A 33 4.95 7.18 -0.49
C LEU A 33 6.02 6.93 -1.54
N MET A 34 7.07 7.77 -1.51
CA MET A 34 8.19 7.65 -2.43
C MET A 34 8.87 6.29 -2.26
N SER A 35 8.98 5.80 -1.02
CA SER A 35 9.66 4.52 -0.77
C SER A 35 8.95 3.30 -1.37
N VAL A 36 7.62 3.26 -1.44
CA VAL A 36 6.90 2.06 -1.94
C VAL A 36 6.95 1.99 -3.46
N ILE A 37 6.60 3.09 -4.14
CA ILE A 37 6.53 3.14 -5.60
C ILE A 37 7.92 3.08 -6.21
N GLU A 38 8.88 3.85 -5.69
CA GLU A 38 10.27 3.77 -6.14
C GLU A 38 10.82 2.35 -5.97
N LYS A 39 10.53 1.71 -4.83
CA LYS A 39 10.99 0.34 -4.59
C LYS A 39 10.33 -0.67 -5.53
N PHE A 40 9.03 -0.50 -5.83
CA PHE A 40 8.31 -1.33 -6.80
C PHE A 40 8.96 -1.26 -8.18
N VAL A 41 9.10 -0.05 -8.73
CA VAL A 41 9.63 0.19 -10.07
C VAL A 41 11.09 -0.28 -10.19
N LYS A 42 11.95 0.09 -9.23
CA LYS A 42 13.38 -0.20 -9.33
C LYS A 42 13.75 -1.64 -8.98
N HIS A 43 13.04 -2.28 -8.05
CA HIS A 43 13.46 -3.58 -7.51
C HIS A 43 12.58 -4.77 -7.91
N ILE A 44 11.36 -4.55 -8.39
CA ILE A 44 10.52 -5.62 -8.94
C ILE A 44 10.44 -5.48 -10.46
N GLU A 45 10.02 -4.31 -10.93
CA GLU A 45 9.91 -4.03 -12.37
C GLU A 45 11.28 -3.91 -13.06
N LYS A 46 12.33 -3.64 -12.28
CA LYS A 46 13.72 -3.42 -12.74
C LYS A 46 13.82 -2.28 -13.77
N VAL A 47 12.91 -1.32 -13.70
CA VAL A 47 12.93 -0.09 -14.49
C VAL A 47 13.66 0.98 -13.69
N TYR A 48 14.72 1.54 -14.25
CA TYR A 48 15.54 2.59 -13.60
C TYR A 48 15.21 3.98 -14.14
N ASP A 49 13.94 4.22 -14.47
CA ASP A 49 13.44 5.49 -14.98
C ASP A 49 12.69 6.27 -13.89
N ASN A 50 13.16 7.48 -13.60
CA ASN A 50 12.53 8.34 -12.60
C ASN A 50 11.22 8.98 -13.12
N GLU A 51 11.01 9.07 -14.43
CA GLU A 51 9.73 9.55 -14.98
C GLU A 51 8.63 8.52 -14.78
N GLU A 52 8.93 7.23 -14.92
CA GLU A 52 8.01 6.13 -14.59
C GLU A 52 7.61 6.19 -13.10
N VAL A 53 8.60 6.34 -12.21
CA VAL A 53 8.33 6.50 -10.77
C VAL A 53 7.38 7.67 -10.50
N ARG A 54 7.64 8.85 -11.09
CA ARG A 54 6.79 10.03 -10.92
C ARG A 54 5.38 9.82 -11.46
N MET A 55 5.25 9.16 -12.61
CA MET A 55 3.96 8.84 -13.19
C MET A 55 3.16 7.92 -12.26
N LEU A 56 3.74 6.81 -11.81
CA LEU A 56 3.07 5.87 -10.92
C LEU A 56 2.78 6.48 -9.55
N GLU A 57 3.64 7.34 -9.02
CA GLU A 57 3.36 8.08 -7.79
C GLU A 57 2.09 8.91 -7.93
N ASN A 58 1.93 9.64 -9.04
CA ASN A 58 0.74 10.43 -9.28
C ASN A 58 -0.51 9.56 -9.43
N LEU A 59 -0.41 8.41 -10.09
CA LEU A 59 -1.54 7.51 -10.31
C LEU A 59 -1.94 6.77 -9.02
N TRP A 60 -0.96 6.32 -8.22
CA TRP A 60 -1.17 5.40 -7.10
C TRP A 60 -1.06 6.07 -5.73
N MET A 61 -0.82 7.38 -5.63
CA MET A 61 -0.68 8.07 -4.33
C MET A 61 -1.84 7.80 -3.35
N LYS A 62 -3.08 7.71 -3.86
CA LYS A 62 -4.29 7.45 -3.04
C LYS A 62 -4.52 5.95 -2.77
N LYS A 63 -3.67 5.09 -3.33
CA LYS A 63 -3.71 3.62 -3.25
C LYS A 63 -2.64 3.07 -2.33
N ILE A 64 -1.84 3.91 -1.69
CA ILE A 64 -0.84 3.46 -0.74
C ILE A 64 -1.48 3.17 0.63
N THR A 65 -1.07 2.07 1.24
CA THR A 65 -1.59 1.59 2.52
C THR A 65 -0.49 0.97 3.37
N ASN A 66 -0.75 0.88 4.67
CA ASN A 66 0.10 0.14 5.60
C ASN A 66 -0.36 -1.31 5.69
N PHE A 67 0.56 -2.20 6.05
CA PHE A 67 0.25 -3.60 6.30
C PHE A 67 -0.69 -3.69 7.52
N PRO A 68 -1.85 -4.36 7.42
CA PRO A 68 -2.78 -4.44 8.55
C PRO A 68 -2.16 -5.22 9.72
N ILE A 69 -2.24 -4.66 10.93
CA ILE A 69 -1.63 -5.25 12.14
C ILE A 69 -2.41 -6.47 12.64
N ASN A 70 -3.72 -6.52 12.37
CA ASN A 70 -4.61 -7.60 12.83
C ASN A 70 -5.21 -8.33 11.61
N LEU A 71 -4.40 -9.15 10.97
CA LEU A 71 -4.86 -9.98 9.86
C LEU A 71 -5.75 -11.11 10.37
N GLN A 72 -7.01 -11.12 9.94
CA GLN A 72 -7.89 -12.27 10.13
C GLN A 72 -7.65 -13.29 9.02
N VAL A 73 -6.46 -13.88 9.04
CA VAL A 73 -6.05 -14.89 8.06
C VAL A 73 -6.90 -16.14 8.22
N VAL A 74 -7.45 -16.60 7.11
CA VAL A 74 -8.22 -17.85 7.01
C VAL A 74 -7.33 -18.95 6.45
N GLU A 75 -6.55 -18.62 5.44
CA GLU A 75 -5.65 -19.54 4.73
C GLU A 75 -4.41 -18.80 4.27
N GLU A 76 -3.31 -19.53 4.07
CA GLU A 76 -2.07 -19.00 3.51
C GLU A 76 -1.52 -19.95 2.46
N GLU A 77 -0.94 -19.39 1.40
CA GLU A 77 -0.15 -20.12 0.42
C GLU A 77 1.25 -19.51 0.36
N ASP A 78 2.27 -20.31 0.65
CA ASP A 78 3.66 -19.87 0.61
C ASP A 78 4.35 -20.39 -0.66
N GLY A 79 4.75 -19.45 -1.51
CA GLY A 79 5.54 -19.67 -2.71
C GLY A 79 7.01 -19.32 -2.51
N GLU A 80 7.79 -19.48 -3.59
CA GLU A 80 9.21 -19.14 -3.57
C GLU A 80 9.42 -17.64 -3.33
N LYS A 81 8.81 -16.80 -4.17
CA LYS A 81 8.92 -15.33 -4.10
C LYS A 81 7.67 -14.64 -3.59
N LEU A 82 6.52 -15.30 -3.66
CA LEU A 82 5.23 -14.73 -3.29
C LEU A 82 4.68 -15.45 -2.06
N HIS A 83 3.99 -14.73 -1.20
CA HIS A 83 3.22 -15.29 -0.09
C HIS A 83 1.84 -14.67 -0.11
N LEU A 84 0.81 -15.51 -0.23
CA LEU A 84 -0.58 -15.10 -0.25
C LEU A 84 -1.22 -15.35 1.12
N PHE A 85 -1.81 -14.30 1.70
CA PHE A 85 -2.68 -14.38 2.87
C PHE A 85 -4.12 -14.21 2.42
N VAL A 86 -4.95 -15.22 2.61
CA VAL A 86 -6.40 -15.13 2.35
C VAL A 86 -7.08 -14.69 3.63
N LEU A 87 -7.84 -13.60 3.57
CA LEU A 87 -8.48 -12.99 4.72
C LEU A 87 -9.99 -13.23 4.70
N LYS A 88 -10.64 -13.07 5.87
CA LYS A 88 -12.11 -13.03 5.92
C LYS A 88 -12.64 -11.85 5.09
N GLY A 89 -13.76 -12.06 4.40
CA GLY A 89 -14.47 -10.99 3.68
C GLY A 89 -14.10 -10.82 2.20
N ALA A 90 -13.62 -11.88 1.54
CA ALA A 90 -13.19 -11.84 0.12
C ALA A 90 -12.04 -10.85 -0.13
N GLU A 91 -11.08 -10.85 0.79
CA GLU A 91 -9.88 -10.03 0.74
C GLU A 91 -8.64 -10.93 0.76
N ALA A 92 -7.56 -10.45 0.17
CA ALA A 92 -6.27 -11.13 0.26
C ALA A 92 -5.11 -10.13 0.27
N ILE A 93 -3.97 -10.58 0.80
CA ILE A 93 -2.70 -9.88 0.68
C ILE A 93 -1.74 -10.75 -0.11
N LEU A 94 -1.26 -10.25 -1.23
CA LEU A 94 -0.16 -10.86 -1.98
C LEU A 94 1.14 -10.12 -1.63
N LEU A 95 2.06 -10.79 -0.95
CA LEU A 95 3.34 -10.25 -0.52
C LEU A 95 4.45 -10.74 -1.44
N HIS A 96 5.21 -9.80 -2.01
CA HIS A 96 6.47 -10.06 -2.68
C HIS A 96 7.59 -10.13 -1.63
N LYS A 97 8.07 -11.34 -1.34
CA LYS A 97 8.92 -11.65 -0.17
C LYS A 97 10.23 -10.88 -0.18
N SER A 98 10.91 -10.79 -1.32
CA SER A 98 12.26 -10.19 -1.43
C SER A 98 12.27 -8.68 -1.24
N THR A 99 11.18 -7.99 -1.59
CA THR A 99 11.07 -6.53 -1.43
C THR A 99 10.14 -6.12 -0.29
N SER A 100 9.43 -7.07 0.31
CA SER A 100 8.40 -6.83 1.34
C SER A 100 7.24 -5.94 0.85
N ILE A 101 7.13 -5.69 -0.45
CA ILE A 101 6.01 -4.95 -1.04
C ILE A 101 4.81 -5.89 -1.11
N PHE A 102 3.64 -5.39 -0.78
CA PHE A 102 2.41 -6.17 -0.84
C PHE A 102 1.30 -5.44 -1.58
N LEU A 103 0.40 -6.24 -2.17
CA LEU A 103 -0.89 -5.80 -2.67
C LEU A 103 -1.97 -6.26 -1.69
N TYR A 104 -2.76 -5.32 -1.18
CA TYR A 104 -3.99 -5.63 -0.45
C TYR A 104 -5.17 -5.51 -1.39
N ILE A 105 -5.80 -6.64 -1.68
CA ILE A 105 -6.83 -6.80 -2.71
C ILE A 105 -8.16 -7.07 -2.02
N THR A 106 -9.20 -6.34 -2.44
CA THR A 106 -10.55 -6.43 -1.86
C THR A 106 -11.56 -6.89 -2.91
N ASN A 107 -12.69 -7.44 -2.47
CA ASN A 107 -13.78 -7.91 -3.34
C ASN A 107 -13.31 -8.92 -4.40
N LEU A 108 -12.54 -9.92 -3.96
CA LEU A 108 -12.09 -11.02 -4.79
C LEU A 108 -13.24 -11.96 -5.14
N THR A 109 -13.36 -12.29 -6.41
CA THR A 109 -14.16 -13.43 -6.85
C THR A 109 -13.41 -14.75 -6.59
N SER A 110 -14.12 -15.87 -6.57
CA SER A 110 -13.50 -17.19 -6.41
C SER A 110 -12.46 -17.47 -7.50
N VAL A 111 -12.71 -17.06 -8.74
CA VAL A 111 -11.76 -17.25 -9.86
C VAL A 111 -10.49 -16.42 -9.68
N GLU A 112 -10.63 -15.16 -9.24
CA GLU A 112 -9.48 -14.30 -8.94
C GLU A 112 -8.65 -14.88 -7.79
N LEU A 113 -9.29 -15.40 -6.74
CA LEU A 113 -8.60 -16.04 -5.63
C LEU A 113 -7.81 -17.27 -6.05
N GLU A 114 -8.41 -18.18 -6.83
CA GLU A 114 -7.70 -19.38 -7.32
C GLU A 114 -6.54 -19.02 -8.26
N THR A 115 -6.68 -17.95 -9.04
CA THR A 115 -5.60 -17.45 -9.90
C THR A 115 -4.43 -16.93 -9.06
N LEU A 116 -4.71 -16.18 -8.00
CA LEU A 116 -3.67 -15.73 -7.06
C LEU A 116 -2.96 -16.90 -6.38
N ARG A 117 -3.71 -17.93 -5.94
CA ARG A 117 -3.13 -19.16 -5.38
C ARG A 117 -2.22 -19.86 -6.38
N TYR A 118 -2.70 -20.05 -7.62
CA TYR A 118 -1.94 -20.70 -8.67
C TYR A 118 -0.62 -19.98 -8.94
N ILE A 119 -0.66 -18.65 -9.15
CA ILE A 119 0.53 -17.83 -9.39
C ILE A 119 1.49 -17.95 -8.21
N THR A 120 0.99 -17.81 -6.98
CA THR A 120 1.81 -17.88 -5.76
C THR A 120 2.60 -19.19 -5.67
N ILE A 121 1.95 -20.33 -5.92
CA ILE A 121 2.56 -21.65 -5.73
C ILE A 121 3.42 -22.09 -6.92
N LYS A 122 3.00 -21.77 -8.15
CA LYS A 122 3.60 -22.35 -9.37
C LYS A 122 4.71 -21.49 -9.95
N LYS A 123 4.65 -20.17 -9.79
CA LYS A 123 5.57 -19.24 -10.43
C LYS A 123 6.82 -19.03 -9.60
N LYS A 124 7.97 -18.98 -10.26
CA LYS A 124 9.30 -19.01 -9.65
C LYS A 124 10.21 -17.99 -10.30
N GLY A 125 11.30 -17.64 -9.62
CA GLY A 125 12.33 -16.78 -10.21
C GLY A 125 11.76 -15.48 -10.78
N GLU A 126 12.16 -15.13 -12.00
CA GLU A 126 11.73 -13.87 -12.65
C GLU A 126 10.26 -13.88 -13.08
N GLU A 127 9.70 -15.04 -13.43
CA GLU A 127 8.27 -15.12 -13.80
C GLU A 127 7.35 -14.65 -12.66
N ALA A 128 7.71 -14.95 -11.41
CA ALA A 128 6.94 -14.49 -10.25
C ALA A 128 7.02 -12.97 -10.05
N ASP A 129 8.14 -12.33 -10.46
CA ASP A 129 8.28 -10.87 -10.40
C ASP A 129 7.38 -10.23 -11.48
N GLU A 130 7.42 -10.75 -12.70
CA GLU A 130 6.61 -10.29 -13.84
C GLU A 130 5.11 -10.45 -13.59
N ASP A 131 4.70 -11.59 -13.02
CA ASP A 131 3.32 -11.82 -12.62
C ASP A 131 2.90 -10.85 -11.51
N PHE A 132 3.77 -10.58 -10.51
CA PHE A 132 3.47 -9.60 -9.47
C PHE A 132 3.28 -8.18 -10.02
N VAL A 133 4.13 -7.75 -10.95
CA VAL A 133 4.01 -6.46 -11.65
C VAL A 133 2.68 -6.40 -12.41
N SER A 134 2.37 -7.44 -13.19
CA SER A 134 1.14 -7.52 -13.97
C SER A 134 -0.11 -7.43 -13.08
N LEU A 135 -0.12 -8.16 -11.96
CA LEU A 135 -1.19 -8.11 -10.98
C LEU A 135 -1.29 -6.75 -10.30
N ALA A 136 -0.17 -6.07 -10.02
CA ALA A 136 -0.20 -4.71 -9.45
C ALA A 136 -0.93 -3.74 -10.39
N TYR A 137 -0.58 -3.72 -11.68
CA TYR A 137 -1.28 -2.88 -12.66
C TYR A 137 -2.75 -3.28 -12.81
N GLU A 138 -3.04 -4.58 -12.93
CA GLU A 138 -4.40 -5.09 -13.10
C GLU A 138 -5.29 -4.67 -11.92
N TYR A 139 -4.86 -4.95 -10.69
CA TYR A 139 -5.71 -4.74 -9.52
C TYR A 139 -5.72 -3.28 -9.04
N ILE A 140 -4.62 -2.53 -9.18
CA ILE A 140 -4.56 -1.14 -8.75
C ILE A 140 -5.15 -0.21 -9.81
N SER A 141 -4.68 -0.29 -11.06
CA SER A 141 -5.03 0.67 -12.12
C SER A 141 -6.31 0.31 -12.84
N PHE A 142 -6.48 -0.94 -13.29
CA PHE A 142 -7.60 -1.30 -14.15
C PHE A 142 -8.85 -1.66 -13.36
N LYS A 143 -8.73 -2.60 -12.40
CA LYS A 143 -9.86 -3.06 -11.58
C LYS A 143 -10.15 -2.14 -10.40
N ASN A 144 -9.17 -1.34 -9.98
CA ASN A 144 -9.30 -0.40 -8.87
C ASN A 144 -9.68 -1.09 -7.53
N LYS A 145 -9.27 -2.36 -7.36
CA LYS A 145 -9.58 -3.25 -6.23
C LYS A 145 -8.45 -3.41 -5.23
N ALA A 146 -7.24 -2.93 -5.56
CA ALA A 146 -6.06 -3.08 -4.71
C ALA A 146 -5.47 -1.76 -4.21
N LYS A 147 -4.72 -1.91 -3.13
CA LYS A 147 -3.80 -0.93 -2.56
C LYS A 147 -2.41 -1.55 -2.42
N ILE A 148 -1.37 -0.73 -2.47
CA ILE A 148 0.03 -1.17 -2.36
C ILE A 148 0.67 -0.66 -1.07
N GLY A 149 1.58 -1.43 -0.49
CA GLY A 149 2.34 -1.00 0.68
C GLY A 149 3.63 -1.77 0.87
N ILE A 150 4.36 -1.43 1.93
CA ILE A 150 5.52 -2.20 2.41
C ILE A 150 5.18 -2.80 3.77
N ARG A 151 5.47 -4.09 3.94
CA ARG A 151 5.49 -4.77 5.23
C ARG A 151 6.81 -4.40 5.92
N GLN A 152 6.71 -3.68 7.04
CA GLN A 152 7.84 -3.34 7.91
C GLN A 152 8.22 -4.50 8.82
#